data_AF-A0A924ZFU4-F1
#
_entry.id   AF-A0A924ZFU4-F1
#
_cell.length_a   1.000
_cell.length_b   1.000
_cell.length_c   1.000
_cell.angle_alpha   90.00
_cell.angle_beta   90.00
_cell.angle_gamma   90.00
#
_symmetry.space_group_name_H-M   'P 1'
#
loop_
_entity.id
_entity.type
_entity.pdbx_description
1 polymer ?
#
loop_
_entity_poly.entity_id
_entity_poly.type
_entity_poly.pdbx_seq_one_letter_code
_entity_poly.pdbx_strand_id
1 'polypeptide(L)'
;MLKSGHALTVAIAFTGQTLWADVTPDDIWLAWQTMAQSQGQKITSASTETVGDTLTVKGITLTLTNEFGAGSASLPDLQFQDNGDGTVAILVPDSFPVRLMLPKDSATAQPAEFDLTVAVPGAKITASGVPGAINYEQSLPSLEITAKGTNTGEQSDVTLNMSDVKAKYRTEAGESGQNLSAAFSADSLTIDAAGTDDAGARTDINLSLADLDGTTDLTGIPVDDGVEFESALAAGFTFDGAVTYGIGALVLNGNDAGEPFKLASTLGGGNLTLGMDAGKFHYDATNKSLSLNASGTDKASGGDFTFAGSMADFSSAVDIKGAGWTNTEDFNAALRSGMVMAVSAGVGGTSIDFAGGPADGPVKLKGSLAGMQTSFALSSAEISSDFRAKALTVTIASPDIPVPELSADLGELAFGLVMPAAPTSKPAPFTFVTKMIDLKLPEALWAMVDPTAILPHDPATVIVDTNGTATLTKDLMADAQSLENGATDAPGVVNSLKIPQILAKALGTEIAASGAFTFDASDTVTFSGMPLPTGKIDIKATGVNALIDKLVSMGLVPQDQAMQGRMMLSMFANSSATNDEITSTLEFKDKHFFANGQQLQ
;
A
#
# COMPACT_ATOMS: atom_id res chain seq x y z
N MET A 1 -17.32 -7.14 1.95
CA MET A 1 -17.26 -5.74 2.39
C MET A 1 -17.24 -4.73 1.23
N LEU A 2 -17.50 -5.14 -0.01
CA LEU A 2 -18.06 -4.26 -1.05
C LEU A 2 -19.50 -4.74 -1.31
N LYS A 3 -20.49 -4.16 -0.60
CA LYS A 3 -21.92 -4.39 -0.85
C LYS A 3 -22.69 -3.10 -0.59
N SER A 4 -22.34 -2.07 -1.36
CA SER A 4 -23.15 -0.84 -1.49
C SER A 4 -22.51 0.11 -2.51
N GLY A 5 -22.15 -0.44 -3.69
CA GLY A 5 -22.03 0.38 -4.89
C GLY A 5 -23.40 0.44 -5.55
N HIS A 6 -24.33 1.25 -5.02
CA HIS A 6 -25.67 1.40 -5.60
C HIS A 6 -25.82 2.86 -5.97
N ALA A 7 -25.53 3.15 -7.23
CA ALA A 7 -25.77 4.47 -7.78
C ALA A 7 -27.11 4.48 -8.52
N LEU A 8 -27.88 5.50 -8.14
CA LEU A 8 -29.03 6.13 -8.76
C LEU A 8 -29.48 5.55 -10.11
N THR A 9 -30.75 5.19 -10.26
CA THR A 9 -31.42 5.24 -11.57
C THR A 9 -32.93 5.45 -11.46
N VAL A 10 -33.44 6.33 -12.32
CA VAL A 10 -34.87 6.47 -12.63
C VAL A 10 -35.05 6.30 -14.14
N ALA A 11 -35.80 5.29 -14.56
CA ALA A 11 -36.29 5.14 -15.92
C ALA A 11 -37.79 5.46 -15.93
N ILE A 12 -38.19 6.52 -16.64
CA ILE A 12 -39.58 6.71 -17.06
C ILE A 12 -39.59 6.95 -18.57
N ALA A 13 -40.13 5.98 -19.30
CA ALA A 13 -40.49 6.15 -20.71
C ALA A 13 -41.84 6.88 -20.79
N PHE A 14 -41.87 8.06 -21.44
CA PHE A 14 -43.06 8.55 -22.12
C PHE A 14 -42.69 9.31 -23.40
N THR A 15 -43.54 9.09 -24.40
CA THR A 15 -43.43 9.53 -25.79
C THR A 15 -43.66 11.03 -25.97
N GLY A 16 -42.72 11.70 -26.66
CA GLY A 16 -42.97 12.81 -27.58
C GLY A 16 -43.48 14.15 -27.01
N GLN A 17 -42.59 15.11 -26.80
CA GLN A 17 -42.41 16.32 -27.61
C GLN A 17 -41.35 17.23 -26.96
N THR A 18 -40.41 17.70 -27.77
CA THR A 18 -39.35 18.63 -27.39
C THR A 18 -39.91 20.03 -27.15
N LEU A 19 -39.74 20.54 -25.93
CA LEU A 19 -39.56 21.96 -25.58
C LEU A 19 -38.83 21.98 -24.24
N TRP A 20 -37.74 22.75 -24.16
CA TRP A 20 -36.84 22.93 -23.03
C TRP A 20 -37.61 23.07 -21.70
N ALA A 21 -37.63 22.01 -20.88
CA ALA A 21 -38.28 22.03 -19.58
C ALA A 21 -37.20 22.10 -18.50
N ASP A 22 -36.95 23.30 -18.01
CA ASP A 22 -36.10 23.52 -16.84
C ASP A 22 -36.71 22.84 -15.61
N VAL A 23 -35.88 22.47 -14.64
CA VAL A 23 -36.33 21.85 -13.38
C VAL A 23 -37.23 22.78 -12.57
N THR A 24 -38.33 22.23 -12.03
CA THR A 24 -39.21 22.94 -11.10
C THR A 24 -38.99 22.50 -9.65
N PRO A 25 -39.46 23.26 -8.64
CA PRO A 25 -39.40 22.85 -7.24
C PRO A 25 -39.97 21.44 -6.96
N ASP A 26 -41.07 21.09 -7.61
CA ASP A 26 -41.70 19.77 -7.48
C ASP A 26 -40.83 18.66 -8.09
N ASP A 27 -40.16 18.93 -9.23
CA ASP A 27 -39.24 17.98 -9.87
C ASP A 27 -38.06 17.65 -8.96
N ILE A 28 -37.51 18.65 -8.26
CA ILE A 28 -36.38 18.44 -7.33
C ILE A 28 -36.80 17.59 -6.13
N TRP A 29 -37.95 17.89 -5.52
CA TRP A 29 -38.45 17.09 -4.38
C TRP A 29 -38.74 15.64 -4.79
N LEU A 30 -39.37 15.43 -5.96
CA LEU A 30 -39.62 14.10 -6.50
C LEU A 30 -38.32 13.36 -6.84
N ALA A 31 -37.33 14.05 -7.39
CA ALA A 31 -36.02 13.48 -7.69
C ALA A 31 -35.33 12.99 -6.41
N TRP A 32 -35.38 13.75 -5.31
CA TRP A 32 -34.85 13.33 -4.01
C TRP A 32 -35.61 12.11 -3.45
N GLN A 33 -36.93 12.08 -3.57
CA GLN A 33 -37.74 10.92 -3.18
C GLN A 33 -37.34 9.65 -3.92
N THR A 34 -37.14 9.78 -5.22
CA THR A 34 -36.81 8.63 -6.06
C THR A 34 -35.37 8.19 -5.83
N MET A 35 -34.45 9.13 -5.63
CA MET A 35 -33.06 8.86 -5.23
C MET A 35 -32.96 8.13 -3.88
N ALA A 36 -33.77 8.52 -2.89
CA ALA A 36 -33.80 7.81 -1.61
C ALA A 36 -34.30 6.37 -1.80
N GLN A 37 -35.39 6.20 -2.55
CA GLN A 37 -35.97 4.88 -2.84
C GLN A 37 -34.99 3.95 -3.57
N SER A 38 -34.21 4.46 -4.54
CA SER A 38 -33.21 3.66 -5.24
C SER A 38 -32.06 3.19 -4.35
N GLN A 39 -31.87 3.79 -3.17
CA GLN A 39 -30.83 3.41 -2.20
C GLN A 39 -31.40 2.55 -1.05
N GLY A 40 -32.60 2.01 -1.22
CA GLY A 40 -33.30 1.27 -0.15
C GLY A 40 -33.74 2.16 1.02
N GLN A 41 -33.68 3.49 0.85
CA GLN A 41 -34.16 4.47 1.82
C GLN A 41 -35.57 4.90 1.45
N LYS A 42 -36.29 5.47 2.41
CA LYS A 42 -37.59 6.09 2.13
C LYS A 42 -37.62 7.45 2.78
N ILE A 43 -37.78 8.48 1.96
CA ILE A 43 -38.01 9.85 2.41
C ILE A 43 -39.50 10.18 2.25
N THR A 44 -40.11 10.65 3.34
CA THR A 44 -41.53 11.05 3.39
C THR A 44 -41.64 12.44 3.99
N SER A 45 -42.69 13.16 3.63
CA SER A 45 -43.07 14.44 4.27
C SER A 45 -44.45 14.33 4.90
N ALA A 46 -44.70 15.16 5.92
CA ALA A 46 -46.01 15.27 6.56
C ALA A 46 -46.97 16.13 5.71
N SER A 47 -46.45 17.20 5.09
CA SER A 47 -47.19 18.04 4.16
C SER A 47 -46.26 18.73 3.17
N THR A 48 -46.84 19.14 2.04
CA THR A 48 -46.22 19.99 1.02
C THR A 48 -47.16 21.17 0.75
N GLU A 49 -46.63 22.39 0.76
CA GLU A 49 -47.39 23.63 0.54
C GLU A 49 -46.67 24.48 -0.50
N THR A 50 -47.35 24.80 -1.62
CA THR A 50 -46.81 25.69 -2.65
C THR A 50 -47.44 27.07 -2.53
N VAL A 51 -46.61 28.10 -2.37
CA VAL A 51 -47.04 29.51 -2.29
C VAL A 51 -46.22 30.33 -3.27
N GLY A 52 -46.86 30.85 -4.32
CA GLY A 52 -46.16 31.52 -5.41
C GLY A 52 -45.17 30.56 -6.08
N ASP A 53 -43.92 30.99 -6.17
CA ASP A 53 -42.83 30.25 -6.82
C ASP A 53 -42.01 29.40 -5.82
N THR A 54 -42.58 29.07 -4.64
CA THR A 54 -41.88 28.33 -3.59
C THR A 54 -42.69 27.15 -3.06
N LEU A 55 -42.10 25.96 -3.12
CA LEU A 55 -42.59 24.74 -2.49
C LEU A 55 -41.96 24.58 -1.11
N THR A 56 -42.78 24.50 -0.07
CA THR A 56 -42.34 24.19 1.30
C THR A 56 -42.69 22.74 1.64
N VAL A 57 -41.70 21.96 2.08
CA VAL A 57 -41.86 20.57 2.48
C VAL A 57 -41.63 20.47 3.99
N LYS A 58 -42.64 19.98 4.73
CA LYS A 58 -42.62 19.94 6.19
C LYS A 58 -42.61 18.53 6.75
N GLY A 59 -41.98 18.37 7.92
CA GLY A 59 -41.96 17.10 8.66
C GLY A 59 -41.28 15.98 7.87
N ILE A 60 -40.12 16.27 7.29
CA ILE A 60 -39.38 15.32 6.48
C ILE A 60 -38.79 14.23 7.36
N THR A 61 -39.07 12.98 7.03
CA THR A 61 -38.54 11.80 7.70
C THR A 61 -37.82 10.92 6.68
N LEU A 62 -36.58 10.56 6.99
CA LEU A 62 -35.81 9.57 6.26
C LEU A 62 -35.79 8.27 7.09
N THR A 63 -36.23 7.17 6.50
CA THR A 63 -36.14 5.84 7.10
C THR A 63 -35.21 4.97 6.27
N LEU A 64 -34.28 4.29 6.94
CA LEU A 64 -33.37 3.31 6.37
C LEU A 64 -33.70 1.96 7.00
N THR A 65 -33.82 0.91 6.20
CA THR A 65 -33.84 -0.46 6.71
C THR A 65 -32.60 -1.17 6.19
N ASN A 66 -31.72 -1.61 7.09
CA ASN A 66 -30.55 -2.41 6.74
C ASN A 66 -30.55 -3.72 7.53
N GLU A 67 -29.51 -4.53 7.31
CA GLU A 67 -29.33 -5.83 7.99
C GLU A 67 -29.22 -5.73 9.52
N PHE A 68 -28.93 -4.54 10.05
CA PHE A 68 -28.81 -4.27 11.49
C PHE A 68 -30.12 -3.75 12.11
N GLY A 69 -31.13 -3.40 11.29
CA GLY A 69 -32.46 -2.98 11.74
C GLY A 69 -32.98 -1.74 11.01
N ALA A 70 -34.09 -1.18 11.51
CA ALA A 70 -34.67 0.05 10.98
C ALA A 70 -34.13 1.27 11.75
N GLY A 71 -33.47 2.18 11.03
CA GLY A 71 -33.08 3.49 11.52
C GLY A 71 -33.99 4.58 10.95
N SER A 72 -34.10 5.71 11.66
CA SER A 72 -34.83 6.88 11.18
C SER A 72 -34.11 8.16 11.54
N ALA A 73 -34.22 9.16 10.67
CA ALA A 73 -33.75 10.52 10.89
C ALA A 73 -34.86 11.53 10.53
N SER A 74 -35.04 12.55 11.37
CA SER A 74 -35.88 13.71 11.06
C SER A 74 -35.04 14.81 10.45
N LEU A 75 -35.47 15.33 9.30
CA LEU A 75 -34.85 16.45 8.61
C LEU A 75 -35.66 17.73 8.88
N PRO A 76 -35.03 18.93 8.76
CA PRO A 76 -35.75 20.19 8.92
C PRO A 76 -36.78 20.38 7.80
N ASP A 77 -37.67 21.34 8.01
CA ASP A 77 -38.50 21.85 6.92
C ASP A 77 -37.60 22.48 5.85
N LEU A 78 -37.86 22.15 4.58
CA LEU A 78 -37.09 22.63 3.42
C LEU A 78 -37.97 23.49 2.53
N GLN A 79 -37.37 24.49 1.89
CA GLN A 79 -38.04 25.28 0.86
C GLN A 79 -37.29 25.13 -0.47
N PHE A 80 -38.05 24.94 -1.54
CA PHE A 80 -37.56 24.87 -2.91
C PHE A 80 -38.15 26.07 -3.65
N GLN A 81 -37.31 27.04 -3.99
CA GLN A 81 -37.71 28.30 -4.61
C GLN A 81 -37.27 28.32 -6.08
N ASP A 82 -38.22 28.50 -6.99
CA ASP A 82 -37.94 28.75 -8.40
C ASP A 82 -37.41 30.19 -8.57
N ASN A 83 -36.25 30.33 -9.21
CA ASN A 83 -35.62 31.62 -9.46
C ASN A 83 -36.15 32.31 -10.74
N GLY A 84 -36.96 31.62 -11.55
CA GLY A 84 -37.52 32.12 -12.80
C GLY A 84 -36.52 32.17 -13.98
N ASP A 85 -35.32 31.60 -13.79
CA ASP A 85 -34.25 31.49 -14.79
C ASP A 85 -33.93 30.03 -15.18
N GLY A 86 -34.79 29.09 -14.77
CA GLY A 86 -34.60 27.65 -14.97
C GLY A 86 -33.79 26.96 -13.86
N THR A 87 -33.55 27.66 -12.74
CA THR A 87 -32.88 27.10 -11.56
C THR A 87 -33.77 27.13 -10.32
N VAL A 88 -33.55 26.17 -9.42
CA VAL A 88 -34.26 26.05 -8.14
C VAL A 88 -33.27 26.21 -7.00
N ALA A 89 -33.50 27.20 -6.12
CA ALA A 89 -32.77 27.34 -4.86
C ALA A 89 -33.37 26.41 -3.80
N ILE A 90 -32.51 25.66 -3.10
CA ILE A 90 -32.89 24.79 -1.98
C ILE A 90 -32.46 25.51 -0.70
N LEU A 91 -33.45 25.99 0.05
CA LEU A 91 -33.23 26.75 1.27
C LEU A 91 -33.30 25.82 2.48
N VAL A 92 -32.19 25.75 3.20
CA VAL A 92 -32.03 25.03 4.46
C VAL A 92 -31.94 26.04 5.61
N PRO A 93 -32.46 25.73 6.80
CA PRO A 93 -32.21 26.57 7.98
C PRO A 93 -30.72 26.62 8.33
N ASP A 94 -30.24 27.76 8.83
CA ASP A 94 -28.83 27.94 9.24
C ASP A 94 -28.40 26.93 10.33
N SER A 95 -29.35 26.42 11.13
CA SER A 95 -29.10 25.32 12.07
C SER A 95 -30.38 24.55 12.39
N PHE A 96 -30.26 23.23 12.58
CA PHE A 96 -31.38 22.36 12.92
C PHE A 96 -30.92 21.08 13.65
N PRO A 97 -31.77 20.52 14.54
CA PRO A 97 -31.49 19.24 15.17
C PRO A 97 -31.79 18.07 14.23
N VAL A 98 -30.96 17.03 14.28
CA VAL A 98 -31.20 15.73 13.63
C VAL A 98 -31.18 14.67 14.71
N ARG A 99 -32.28 13.94 14.87
CA ARG A 99 -32.31 12.79 15.78
C ARG A 99 -31.97 11.53 15.01
N LEU A 100 -30.91 10.84 15.42
CA LEU A 100 -30.51 9.55 14.87
C LEU A 100 -30.91 8.44 15.84
N MET A 101 -31.69 7.48 15.34
CA MET A 101 -32.03 6.26 16.06
C MET A 101 -31.30 5.08 15.44
N LEU A 102 -30.34 4.51 16.16
CA LEU A 102 -29.66 3.28 15.74
C LEU A 102 -30.41 2.06 16.29
N PRO A 103 -30.55 0.99 15.48
CA PRO A 103 -31.20 -0.23 15.93
C PRO A 103 -30.40 -0.90 17.06
N LYS A 104 -31.08 -1.77 17.81
CA LYS A 104 -30.49 -2.51 18.91
C LYS A 104 -29.38 -3.43 18.42
N ASP A 105 -28.16 -3.24 18.93
CA ASP A 105 -27.12 -4.27 18.83
C ASP A 105 -27.33 -5.36 19.90
N SER A 106 -26.98 -6.58 19.55
CA SER A 106 -26.89 -7.79 20.39
C SER A 106 -26.25 -7.56 21.76
N ALA A 107 -25.33 -6.60 21.87
CA ALA A 107 -24.58 -6.26 23.08
C ALA A 107 -25.23 -5.19 23.99
N THR A 108 -26.26 -4.47 23.53
CA THR A 108 -26.85 -3.33 24.26
C THR A 108 -28.32 -3.56 24.65
N ALA A 109 -28.71 -3.10 25.85
CA ALA A 109 -30.06 -3.31 26.38
C ALA A 109 -31.13 -2.41 25.74
N GLN A 110 -30.73 -1.26 25.16
CA GLN A 110 -31.61 -0.25 24.55
C GLN A 110 -31.06 0.24 23.19
N PRO A 111 -31.91 0.73 22.26
CA PRO A 111 -31.47 1.44 21.06
C PRO A 111 -30.59 2.64 21.43
N ALA A 112 -29.53 2.89 20.65
CA ALA A 112 -28.72 4.08 20.84
C ALA A 112 -29.38 5.29 20.14
N GLU A 113 -29.62 6.35 20.90
CA GLU A 113 -30.16 7.62 20.41
C GLU A 113 -29.05 8.68 20.45
N PHE A 114 -28.88 9.38 19.34
CA PHE A 114 -27.96 10.50 19.24
C PHE A 114 -28.75 11.74 18.81
N ASP A 115 -28.69 12.79 19.62
CA ASP A 115 -29.15 14.11 19.21
C ASP A 115 -27.96 14.83 18.56
N LEU A 116 -28.08 15.05 17.26
CA LEU A 116 -27.12 15.80 16.45
C LEU A 116 -27.65 17.22 16.25
N THR A 117 -26.78 18.22 16.24
CA THR A 117 -27.10 19.57 15.74
C THR A 117 -26.24 19.81 14.52
N VAL A 118 -26.88 20.17 13.40
CA VAL A 118 -26.21 20.56 12.17
C VAL A 118 -26.34 22.07 12.04
N ALA A 119 -25.24 22.76 11.74
CA ALA A 119 -25.21 24.19 11.45
C ALA A 119 -24.49 24.44 10.11
N VAL A 120 -25.16 25.16 9.23
CA VAL A 120 -24.75 25.45 7.84
C VAL A 120 -25.00 26.92 7.47
N PRO A 121 -24.49 27.88 8.25
CA PRO A 121 -24.84 29.29 8.09
C PRO A 121 -24.44 29.81 6.71
N GLY A 122 -25.40 30.43 6.01
CA GLY A 122 -25.17 30.99 4.68
C GLY A 122 -24.97 29.96 3.57
N ALA A 123 -25.41 28.71 3.79
CA ALA A 123 -25.42 27.68 2.75
C ALA A 123 -26.23 28.11 1.53
N LYS A 124 -25.70 27.80 0.35
CA LYS A 124 -26.34 28.02 -0.94
C LYS A 124 -26.35 26.69 -1.68
N ILE A 125 -27.55 26.23 -2.00
CA ILE A 125 -27.75 25.01 -2.77
C ILE A 125 -28.65 25.37 -3.95
N THR A 126 -28.19 25.07 -5.16
CA THR A 126 -28.90 25.38 -6.40
C THR A 126 -28.97 24.15 -7.28
N ALA A 127 -30.17 23.80 -7.71
CA ALA A 127 -30.42 22.78 -8.71
C ALA A 127 -30.70 23.43 -10.07
N SER A 128 -30.22 22.83 -11.16
CA SER A 128 -30.44 23.31 -12.52
C SER A 128 -30.46 22.15 -13.51
N GLY A 129 -30.89 22.41 -14.74
CA GLY A 129 -30.94 21.42 -15.82
C GLY A 129 -32.37 20.99 -16.10
N VAL A 130 -32.54 19.74 -16.53
CA VAL A 130 -33.85 19.18 -16.91
C VAL A 130 -34.13 17.91 -16.10
N PRO A 131 -35.40 17.50 -15.94
CA PRO A 131 -35.73 16.23 -15.30
C PRO A 131 -34.95 15.05 -15.93
N GLY A 132 -34.30 14.26 -15.07
CA GLY A 132 -33.43 13.15 -15.47
C GLY A 132 -31.98 13.53 -15.80
N ALA A 133 -31.63 14.81 -15.74
CA ALA A 133 -30.29 15.33 -16.00
C ALA A 133 -30.00 16.60 -15.15
N ILE A 134 -29.97 16.43 -13.82
CA ILE A 134 -29.96 17.53 -12.85
C ILE A 134 -28.54 17.80 -12.36
N ASN A 135 -28.15 19.08 -12.37
CA ASN A 135 -26.92 19.56 -11.74
C ASN A 135 -27.27 20.15 -10.37
N TYR A 136 -26.47 19.84 -9.36
CA TYR A 136 -26.53 20.46 -8.06
C TYR A 136 -25.21 21.16 -7.79
N GLU A 137 -25.28 22.45 -7.44
CA GLU A 137 -24.15 23.21 -6.92
C GLU A 137 -24.42 23.57 -5.47
N GLN A 138 -23.45 23.29 -4.61
CA GLN A 138 -23.50 23.54 -3.18
C GLN A 138 -22.31 24.39 -2.77
N SER A 139 -22.55 25.42 -1.97
CA SER A 139 -21.54 26.22 -1.31
C SER A 139 -21.95 26.44 0.14
N LEU A 140 -21.22 25.85 1.06
CA LEU A 140 -21.42 25.97 2.50
C LEU A 140 -20.16 26.64 3.09
N PRO A 141 -20.22 27.93 3.44
CA PRO A 141 -19.08 28.61 4.05
C PRO A 141 -18.56 27.91 5.32
N SER A 142 -19.47 27.28 6.07
CA SER A 142 -19.19 26.47 7.24
C SER A 142 -20.21 25.34 7.34
N LEU A 143 -19.74 24.15 7.71
CA LEU A 143 -20.57 23.01 8.13
C LEU A 143 -20.07 22.56 9.49
N GLU A 144 -20.92 22.64 10.50
CA GLU A 144 -20.64 22.16 11.85
C GLU A 144 -21.67 21.09 12.23
N ILE A 145 -21.20 19.96 12.76
CA ILE A 145 -22.03 18.88 13.27
C ILE A 145 -21.59 18.59 14.70
N THR A 146 -22.48 18.81 15.67
CA THR A 146 -22.22 18.46 17.07
C THR A 146 -23.10 17.28 17.47
N ALA A 147 -22.51 16.24 18.05
CA ALA A 147 -23.23 15.09 18.60
C ALA A 147 -23.14 15.07 20.13
N LYS A 148 -24.26 14.79 20.79
CA LYS A 148 -24.32 14.55 22.24
C LYS A 148 -24.96 13.18 22.51
N GLY A 149 -24.22 12.30 23.17
CA GLY A 149 -24.77 11.03 23.67
C GLY A 149 -25.74 11.28 24.83
N THR A 150 -27.00 10.85 24.71
CA THR A 150 -28.04 11.16 25.71
C THR A 150 -28.37 9.99 26.64
N ASN A 151 -28.08 8.73 26.27
CA ASN A 151 -28.53 7.53 26.99
C ASN A 151 -27.44 6.47 27.29
N THR A 152 -26.14 6.78 27.12
CA THR A 152 -25.03 5.80 27.23
C THR A 152 -24.36 5.73 28.60
N GLY A 153 -24.69 6.59 29.57
CA GLY A 153 -23.98 6.69 30.86
C GLY A 153 -22.66 7.48 30.75
N GLU A 154 -22.00 7.41 29.61
CA GLU A 154 -20.78 8.16 29.27
C GLU A 154 -21.12 9.52 28.61
N GLN A 155 -20.45 10.59 29.03
CA GLN A 155 -20.48 11.88 28.34
C GLN A 155 -19.43 11.89 27.24
N SER A 156 -19.88 11.97 25.99
CA SER A 156 -19.05 12.23 24.83
C SER A 156 -19.63 13.41 24.04
N ASP A 157 -18.81 14.45 23.89
CA ASP A 157 -19.08 15.56 22.99
C ASP A 157 -18.20 15.35 21.76
N VAL A 158 -18.81 15.27 20.57
CA VAL A 158 -18.09 15.18 19.30
C VAL A 158 -18.54 16.34 18.42
N THR A 159 -17.58 17.12 17.94
CA THR A 159 -17.81 18.21 16.98
C THR A 159 -17.02 17.93 15.73
N LEU A 160 -17.67 17.98 14.57
CA LEU A 160 -17.06 17.97 13.26
C LEU A 160 -17.26 19.34 12.62
N ASN A 161 -16.20 19.95 12.11
CA ASN A 161 -16.26 21.21 11.39
C ASN A 161 -15.64 21.06 10.01
N MET A 162 -16.25 21.68 9.00
CA MET A 162 -15.67 21.85 7.67
C MET A 162 -15.81 23.30 7.23
N SER A 163 -14.80 23.83 6.56
CA SER A 163 -14.79 25.22 6.07
C SER A 163 -14.75 25.29 4.55
N ASP A 164 -15.45 26.30 4.01
CA ASP A 164 -15.58 26.59 2.57
C ASP A 164 -15.88 25.35 1.71
N VAL A 165 -16.89 24.57 2.12
CA VAL A 165 -17.29 23.37 1.39
C VAL A 165 -17.96 23.77 0.09
N LYS A 166 -17.43 23.30 -1.03
CA LYS A 166 -18.02 23.42 -2.35
C LYS A 166 -18.19 22.04 -2.94
N ALA A 167 -19.41 21.72 -3.38
CA ALA A 167 -19.68 20.48 -4.07
C ALA A 167 -20.48 20.77 -5.35
N LYS A 168 -20.13 20.06 -6.42
CA LYS A 168 -20.91 20.02 -7.64
C LYS A 168 -21.13 18.57 -7.98
N TYR A 169 -22.37 18.18 -8.26
CA TYR A 169 -22.62 16.87 -8.84
C TYR A 169 -23.71 16.93 -9.89
N ARG A 170 -23.57 16.06 -10.90
CA ARG A 170 -24.51 15.90 -11.99
C ARG A 170 -24.84 14.43 -12.11
N THR A 171 -26.13 14.15 -12.18
CA THR A 171 -26.63 12.82 -12.50
C THR A 171 -27.41 12.89 -13.80
N GLU A 172 -27.18 11.92 -14.68
CA GLU A 172 -27.91 11.83 -15.95
C GLU A 172 -28.05 10.39 -16.43
N ALA A 173 -29.11 10.13 -17.21
CA ALA A 173 -29.24 8.89 -17.94
C ALA A 173 -28.15 8.77 -19.03
N GLY A 174 -27.40 7.68 -19.01
CA GLY A 174 -26.42 7.28 -20.02
C GLY A 174 -26.91 6.14 -20.92
N GLU A 175 -26.11 5.77 -21.92
CA GLU A 175 -26.45 4.71 -22.87
C GLU A 175 -26.57 3.31 -22.22
N SER A 176 -25.71 3.02 -21.24
CA SER A 176 -25.61 1.72 -20.57
C SER A 176 -25.98 1.75 -19.07
N GLY A 177 -26.69 2.79 -18.61
CA GLY A 177 -26.97 2.97 -17.19
C GLY A 177 -27.07 4.45 -16.83
N GLN A 178 -26.70 4.80 -15.61
CA GLN A 178 -26.62 6.20 -15.18
C GLN A 178 -25.18 6.69 -15.12
N ASN A 179 -25.01 7.98 -15.32
CA ASN A 179 -23.72 8.64 -15.18
C ASN A 179 -23.76 9.56 -13.96
N LEU A 180 -22.63 9.65 -13.25
CA LEU A 180 -22.43 10.56 -12.14
C LEU A 180 -21.10 11.26 -12.33
N SER A 181 -21.11 12.58 -12.42
CA SER A 181 -19.91 13.41 -12.29
C SER A 181 -20.02 14.23 -11.02
N ALA A 182 -18.98 14.23 -10.20
CA ALA A 182 -18.93 14.94 -8.93
C ALA A 182 -17.56 15.60 -8.73
N ALA A 183 -17.58 16.80 -8.15
CA ALA A 183 -16.41 17.50 -7.66
C ALA A 183 -16.72 18.03 -6.26
N PHE A 184 -15.73 17.97 -5.39
CA PHE A 184 -15.81 18.37 -3.99
C PHE A 184 -14.53 19.11 -3.61
N SER A 185 -14.67 20.18 -2.82
CA SER A 185 -13.53 20.83 -2.16
C SER A 185 -13.93 21.38 -0.80
N ALA A 186 -12.98 21.44 0.12
CA ALA A 186 -13.10 22.12 1.41
C ALA A 186 -11.73 22.61 1.87
N ASP A 187 -11.66 23.80 2.44
CA ASP A 187 -10.41 24.37 2.94
C ASP A 187 -9.88 23.57 4.14
N SER A 188 -10.78 23.06 4.98
CA SER A 188 -10.42 22.20 6.11
C SER A 188 -11.54 21.31 6.61
N LEU A 189 -11.14 20.25 7.31
CA LEU A 189 -11.95 19.39 8.16
C LEU A 189 -11.30 19.34 9.55
N THR A 190 -12.07 19.52 10.61
CA THR A 190 -11.65 19.21 11.99
C THR A 190 -12.66 18.28 12.65
N ILE A 191 -12.15 17.41 13.53
CA ILE A 191 -12.97 16.59 14.42
C ILE A 191 -12.40 16.75 15.82
N ASP A 192 -13.23 17.22 16.74
CA ASP A 192 -12.91 17.44 18.14
C ASP A 192 -13.83 16.56 18.97
N ALA A 193 -13.25 15.57 19.65
CA ALA A 193 -13.98 14.68 20.52
C ALA A 193 -13.39 14.72 21.93
N ALA A 194 -14.24 14.83 22.94
CA ALA A 194 -13.85 14.73 24.33
C ALA A 194 -14.79 13.78 25.06
N GLY A 195 -14.22 12.87 25.84
CA GLY A 195 -14.96 11.88 26.62
C GLY A 195 -14.41 11.74 28.02
N THR A 196 -15.28 11.42 28.98
CA THR A 196 -14.90 11.01 30.33
C THR A 196 -15.62 9.71 30.67
N ASP A 197 -14.88 8.68 31.08
CA ASP A 197 -15.46 7.40 31.49
C ASP A 197 -16.02 7.44 32.94
N ASP A 198 -16.66 6.36 33.37
CA ASP A 198 -17.23 6.22 34.72
C ASP A 198 -16.17 6.29 35.84
N ALA A 199 -14.90 6.02 35.53
CA ALA A 199 -13.79 6.12 36.47
C ALA A 199 -13.20 7.55 36.54
N GLY A 200 -13.66 8.46 35.69
CA GLY A 200 -13.18 9.84 35.59
C GLY A 200 -11.96 10.02 34.68
N ALA A 201 -11.56 9.00 33.93
CA ALA A 201 -10.50 9.07 32.93
C ALA A 201 -10.97 9.92 31.75
N ARG A 202 -10.20 10.97 31.42
CA ARG A 202 -10.52 11.88 30.32
C ARG A 202 -9.68 11.57 29.10
N THR A 203 -10.30 11.57 27.93
CA THR A 203 -9.63 11.49 26.63
C THR A 203 -10.11 12.62 25.72
N ASP A 204 -9.18 13.34 25.13
CA ASP A 204 -9.39 14.39 24.14
C ASP A 204 -8.73 13.96 22.82
N ILE A 205 -9.49 14.03 21.71
CA ILE A 205 -9.04 13.71 20.36
C ILE A 205 -9.30 14.93 19.48
N ASN A 206 -8.26 15.44 18.84
CA ASN A 206 -8.34 16.50 17.85
C ASN A 206 -7.75 15.98 16.54
N LEU A 207 -8.55 15.95 15.49
CA LEU A 207 -8.13 15.67 14.13
C LEU A 207 -8.31 16.93 13.29
N SER A 208 -7.36 17.23 12.43
CA SER A 208 -7.44 18.29 11.43
C SER A 208 -6.87 17.81 10.10
N LEU A 209 -7.45 18.28 9.01
CA LEU A 209 -7.00 18.03 7.65
C LEU A 209 -7.29 19.28 6.81
N ALA A 210 -6.29 19.76 6.07
CA ALA A 210 -6.40 20.94 5.22
C ALA A 210 -6.53 20.55 3.73
N ASP A 211 -6.95 21.52 2.91
CA ASP A 211 -6.89 21.51 1.45
C ASP A 211 -7.47 20.21 0.84
N LEU A 212 -8.73 19.90 1.16
CA LEU A 212 -9.41 18.74 0.60
C LEU A 212 -9.94 19.08 -0.78
N ASP A 213 -9.63 18.24 -1.76
CA ASP A 213 -10.19 18.34 -3.10
C ASP A 213 -10.43 16.93 -3.65
N GLY A 214 -11.49 16.74 -4.40
CA GLY A 214 -11.79 15.46 -5.00
C GLY A 214 -12.70 15.55 -6.21
N THR A 215 -12.49 14.64 -7.14
CA THR A 215 -13.31 14.45 -8.33
C THR A 215 -13.72 13.00 -8.46
N THR A 216 -14.87 12.75 -9.05
CA THR A 216 -15.35 11.41 -9.33
C THR A 216 -16.21 11.45 -10.58
N ASP A 217 -15.91 10.57 -11.53
CA ASP A 217 -16.69 10.33 -12.72
C ASP A 217 -17.03 8.84 -12.79
N LEU A 218 -18.32 8.53 -12.87
CA LEU A 218 -18.85 7.21 -13.15
C LEU A 218 -19.69 7.25 -14.41
N THR A 219 -19.51 6.25 -15.27
CA THR A 219 -20.37 6.04 -16.43
C THR A 219 -20.96 4.64 -16.39
N GLY A 220 -22.17 4.47 -16.96
CA GLY A 220 -22.78 3.15 -17.11
C GLY A 220 -23.11 2.45 -15.79
N ILE A 221 -23.46 3.21 -14.75
CA ILE A 221 -23.87 2.69 -13.45
C ILE A 221 -25.10 1.78 -13.62
N PRO A 222 -25.05 0.52 -13.13
CA PRO A 222 -26.20 -0.37 -13.16
C PRO A 222 -27.38 0.14 -12.33
N VAL A 223 -28.55 0.06 -12.94
CA VAL A 223 -29.87 0.47 -12.41
C VAL A 223 -30.49 -0.58 -11.50
N ASP A 224 -30.11 -1.83 -11.73
CA ASP A 224 -30.71 -3.01 -11.13
C ASP A 224 -29.72 -3.58 -10.11
N ASP A 225 -30.18 -3.73 -8.86
CA ASP A 225 -29.39 -4.19 -7.71
C ASP A 225 -28.79 -5.60 -7.89
N GLY A 226 -29.21 -6.35 -8.92
CA GLY A 226 -28.73 -7.68 -9.25
C GLY A 226 -27.58 -7.75 -10.28
N VAL A 227 -27.10 -6.62 -10.81
CA VAL A 227 -26.03 -6.65 -11.83
C VAL A 227 -24.67 -6.90 -11.17
N GLU A 228 -24.05 -8.03 -11.53
CA GLU A 228 -22.69 -8.37 -11.11
C GLU A 228 -21.67 -7.35 -11.64
N PHE A 229 -20.68 -7.02 -10.83
CA PHE A 229 -19.68 -5.98 -11.14
C PHE A 229 -18.92 -6.23 -12.46
N GLU A 230 -18.53 -7.48 -12.72
CA GLU A 230 -17.88 -7.86 -13.98
C GLU A 230 -18.81 -7.64 -15.19
N SER A 231 -20.11 -7.91 -15.03
CA SER A 231 -21.10 -7.66 -16.07
C SER A 231 -21.31 -6.16 -16.30
N ALA A 232 -21.26 -5.35 -15.24
CA ALA A 232 -21.31 -3.89 -15.35
C ALA A 232 -20.13 -3.35 -16.15
N LEU A 233 -18.91 -3.77 -15.82
CA LEU A 233 -17.70 -3.39 -16.57
C LEU A 233 -17.81 -3.80 -18.03
N ALA A 234 -18.23 -5.04 -18.31
CA ALA A 234 -18.45 -5.52 -19.67
C ALA A 234 -19.53 -4.72 -20.44
N ALA A 235 -20.51 -4.16 -19.73
CA ALA A 235 -21.55 -3.29 -20.28
C ALA A 235 -21.10 -1.82 -20.49
N GLY A 236 -19.87 -1.49 -20.13
CA GLY A 236 -19.28 -0.16 -20.31
C GLY A 236 -19.22 0.69 -19.03
N PHE A 237 -19.40 0.09 -17.85
CA PHE A 237 -19.18 0.80 -16.60
C PHE A 237 -17.73 1.29 -16.49
N THR A 238 -17.53 2.54 -16.11
CA THR A 238 -16.22 3.11 -15.79
C THR A 238 -16.27 3.89 -14.48
N PHE A 239 -15.14 3.98 -13.79
CA PHE A 239 -14.95 4.83 -12.62
C PHE A 239 -13.59 5.51 -12.71
N ASP A 240 -13.56 6.83 -12.58
CA ASP A 240 -12.35 7.63 -12.46
C ASP A 240 -12.51 8.57 -11.26
N GLY A 241 -11.70 8.37 -10.23
CA GLY A 241 -11.72 9.14 -8.99
C GLY A 241 -10.34 9.66 -8.64
N ALA A 242 -10.29 10.89 -8.15
CA ALA A 242 -9.09 11.49 -7.61
C ALA A 242 -9.41 12.23 -6.32
N VAL A 243 -8.54 12.15 -5.33
CA VAL A 243 -8.61 12.90 -4.08
C VAL A 243 -7.23 13.45 -3.78
N THR A 244 -7.17 14.72 -3.38
CA THR A 244 -5.97 15.33 -2.81
C THR A 244 -6.27 15.91 -1.45
N TYR A 245 -5.25 15.95 -0.60
CA TYR A 245 -5.35 16.54 0.72
C TYR A 245 -4.03 17.23 1.08
N GLY A 246 -4.15 18.30 1.87
CA GLY A 246 -3.04 19.05 2.45
C GLY A 246 -2.51 18.40 3.73
N ILE A 247 -1.97 19.24 4.62
CA ILE A 247 -1.44 18.75 5.90
C ILE A 247 -2.58 18.29 6.80
N GLY A 248 -2.39 17.13 7.44
CA GLY A 248 -3.26 16.62 8.50
C GLY A 248 -2.52 16.50 9.83
N ALA A 249 -3.24 16.60 10.92
CA ALA A 249 -2.74 16.33 12.26
C ALA A 249 -3.79 15.59 13.09
N LEU A 250 -3.33 14.61 13.86
CA LEU A 250 -4.11 13.92 14.89
C LEU A 250 -3.39 14.13 16.22
N VAL A 251 -4.09 14.63 17.22
CA VAL A 251 -3.60 14.74 18.59
C VAL A 251 -4.60 14.04 19.50
N LEU A 252 -4.11 13.06 20.25
CA LEU A 252 -4.84 12.38 21.30
C LEU A 252 -4.12 12.65 22.61
N ASN A 253 -4.83 13.19 23.60
CA ASN A 253 -4.36 13.30 24.97
C ASN A 253 -5.32 12.53 25.87
N GLY A 254 -4.78 11.72 26.78
CA GLY A 254 -5.60 10.97 27.72
C GLY A 254 -4.93 10.81 29.06
N ASN A 255 -5.73 10.40 30.04
CA ASN A 255 -5.27 10.01 31.36
C ASN A 255 -6.07 8.80 31.81
N ASP A 256 -5.40 7.65 31.96
CA ASP A 256 -6.01 6.43 32.49
C ASP A 256 -5.49 6.18 33.91
N ALA A 257 -6.38 6.11 34.91
CA ALA A 257 -6.04 5.87 36.31
C ALA A 257 -4.87 6.74 36.87
N GLY A 258 -4.75 7.99 36.41
CA GLY A 258 -3.67 8.91 36.80
C GLY A 258 -2.40 8.80 35.96
N GLU A 259 -2.40 8.02 34.87
CA GLU A 259 -1.28 7.81 33.95
C GLU A 259 -1.53 8.60 32.66
N PRO A 260 -0.88 9.77 32.48
CA PRO A 260 -1.08 10.56 31.28
C PRO A 260 -0.42 9.89 30.08
N PHE A 261 -1.09 9.96 28.94
CA PHE A 261 -0.52 9.59 27.66
C PHE A 261 -0.90 10.60 26.58
N LYS A 262 -0.04 10.68 25.58
CA LYS A 262 -0.19 11.56 24.43
C LYS A 262 0.24 10.83 23.16
N LEU A 263 -0.53 11.01 22.10
CA LEU A 263 -0.19 10.62 20.75
C LEU A 263 -0.40 11.83 19.85
N ALA A 264 0.59 12.17 19.04
CA ALA A 264 0.53 13.23 18.05
C ALA A 264 1.07 12.69 16.73
N SER A 265 0.24 12.70 15.69
CA SER A 265 0.60 12.30 14.34
C SER A 265 0.43 13.49 13.40
N THR A 266 1.34 13.64 12.44
CA THR A 266 1.21 14.60 11.34
C THR A 266 1.30 13.87 10.02
N LEU A 267 0.34 14.14 9.14
CA LEU A 267 0.32 13.66 7.78
C LEU A 267 0.67 14.85 6.86
N GLY A 268 1.65 14.66 5.97
CA GLY A 268 1.93 15.59 4.90
C GLY A 268 0.89 15.47 3.80
N GLY A 269 0.83 16.45 2.91
CA GLY A 269 -0.10 16.39 1.78
C GLY A 269 0.15 15.19 0.87
N GLY A 270 -0.92 14.71 0.25
CA GLY A 270 -0.90 13.51 -0.58
C GLY A 270 -2.01 13.50 -1.62
N ASN A 271 -2.02 12.44 -2.40
CA ASN A 271 -3.09 12.17 -3.36
C ASN A 271 -3.42 10.69 -3.42
N LEU A 272 -4.61 10.41 -3.92
CA LEU A 272 -5.11 9.10 -4.26
C LEU A 272 -5.83 9.22 -5.59
N THR A 273 -5.49 8.36 -6.55
CA THR A 273 -6.22 8.20 -7.80
C THR A 273 -6.63 6.75 -7.97
N LEU A 274 -7.82 6.54 -8.50
CA LEU A 274 -8.44 5.24 -8.74
C LEU A 274 -9.15 5.32 -10.08
N GLY A 275 -8.79 4.48 -11.04
CA GLY A 275 -9.40 4.44 -12.36
C GLY A 275 -9.68 3.00 -12.76
N MET A 276 -10.85 2.71 -13.31
CA MET A 276 -11.17 1.37 -13.79
C MET A 276 -12.18 1.36 -14.94
N ASP A 277 -11.98 0.41 -15.85
CA ASP A 277 -12.87 0.03 -16.94
C ASP A 277 -12.70 -1.48 -17.23
N ALA A 278 -13.40 -2.01 -18.23
CA ALA A 278 -13.35 -3.43 -18.60
C ALA A 278 -11.94 -3.96 -18.93
N GLY A 279 -11.02 -3.09 -19.36
CA GLY A 279 -9.67 -3.42 -19.80
C GLY A 279 -8.56 -2.78 -18.97
N LYS A 280 -8.87 -2.02 -17.93
CA LYS A 280 -7.86 -1.34 -17.10
C LYS A 280 -8.31 -1.22 -15.65
N PHE A 281 -7.36 -1.39 -14.74
CA PHE A 281 -7.45 -0.92 -13.36
C PHE A 281 -6.19 -0.11 -13.04
N HIS A 282 -6.35 1.03 -12.39
CA HIS A 282 -5.28 1.93 -11.98
C HIS A 282 -5.53 2.40 -10.55
N TYR A 283 -4.49 2.35 -9.74
CA TYR A 283 -4.43 2.91 -8.41
C TYR A 283 -3.08 3.59 -8.26
N ASP A 284 -3.07 4.83 -7.79
CA ASP A 284 -1.85 5.54 -7.40
C ASP A 284 -2.14 6.30 -6.12
N ALA A 285 -1.26 6.16 -5.13
CA ALA A 285 -1.35 6.90 -3.89
C ALA A 285 0.03 7.39 -3.48
N THR A 286 0.10 8.66 -3.08
CA THR A 286 1.32 9.25 -2.54
C THR A 286 1.04 10.02 -1.26
N ASN A 287 2.05 10.07 -0.40
CA ASN A 287 2.07 10.91 0.78
C ASN A 287 3.47 11.47 1.02
N LYS A 288 3.58 12.80 1.18
CA LYS A 288 4.87 13.47 1.36
C LYS A 288 5.58 13.07 2.65
N SER A 289 4.85 12.85 3.73
CA SER A 289 5.45 12.53 5.02
C SER A 289 4.42 12.04 6.04
N LEU A 290 4.79 11.09 6.87
CA LEU A 290 4.06 10.75 8.09
C LEU A 290 5.00 10.91 9.27
N SER A 291 4.56 11.56 10.34
CA SER A 291 5.25 11.52 11.63
C SER A 291 4.30 11.07 12.72
N LEU A 292 4.81 10.31 13.69
CA LEU A 292 4.07 9.82 14.83
C LEU A 292 4.94 9.98 16.07
N ASN A 293 4.44 10.73 17.05
CA ASN A 293 5.07 10.92 18.34
C ASN A 293 4.11 10.41 19.42
N ALA A 294 4.58 9.55 20.31
CA ALA A 294 3.80 9.11 21.45
C ALA A 294 4.64 9.21 22.73
N SER A 295 3.98 9.47 23.85
CA SER A 295 4.60 9.48 25.17
C SER A 295 3.59 9.12 26.23
N GLY A 296 4.02 8.48 27.30
CA GLY A 296 3.15 8.23 28.45
C GLY A 296 3.92 7.64 29.62
N THR A 297 3.21 7.43 30.71
CA THR A 297 3.72 6.72 31.89
C THR A 297 3.08 5.34 31.95
N ASP A 298 3.87 4.31 32.18
CA ASP A 298 3.37 2.95 32.47
C ASP A 298 3.94 2.50 33.81
N LYS A 299 3.09 2.52 34.86
CA LYS A 299 3.53 2.11 36.20
C LYS A 299 3.82 0.62 36.29
N ALA A 300 3.27 -0.22 35.40
CA ALA A 300 3.50 -1.65 35.39
C ALA A 300 4.87 -2.00 34.79
N SER A 301 5.33 -1.28 33.76
CA SER A 301 6.71 -1.41 33.22
C SER A 301 7.73 -0.53 33.96
N GLY A 302 7.28 0.32 34.89
CA GLY A 302 8.13 0.98 35.87
C GLY A 302 8.72 2.32 35.43
N GLY A 303 8.16 2.97 34.40
CA GLY A 303 8.65 4.29 33.96
C GLY A 303 7.88 4.93 32.82
N ASP A 304 8.44 6.03 32.33
CA ASP A 304 7.91 6.76 31.18
C ASP A 304 8.40 6.13 29.87
N PHE A 305 7.61 6.26 28.81
CA PHE A 305 8.02 5.90 27.45
C PHE A 305 7.86 7.08 26.50
N THR A 306 8.67 7.06 25.45
CA THR A 306 8.60 7.96 24.29
C THR A 306 8.79 7.16 23.01
N PHE A 307 8.04 7.51 21.98
CA PHE A 307 8.18 7.01 20.64
C PHE A 307 8.15 8.19 19.68
N ALA A 308 9.08 8.23 18.74
CA ALA A 308 9.09 9.15 17.61
C ALA A 308 9.38 8.35 16.35
N GLY A 309 8.46 8.36 15.40
CA GLY A 309 8.59 7.73 14.10
C GLY A 309 8.36 8.75 13.00
N SER A 310 9.12 8.67 11.92
CA SER A 310 8.90 9.46 10.72
C SER A 310 9.11 8.64 9.46
N MET A 311 8.36 8.97 8.42
CA MET A 311 8.45 8.40 7.09
C MET A 311 8.30 9.54 6.09
N ALA A 312 9.11 9.54 5.03
CA ALA A 312 9.02 10.51 3.94
C ALA A 312 8.65 9.80 2.63
N ASP A 313 8.05 10.55 1.70
CA ASP A 313 7.87 10.17 0.29
C ASP A 313 7.29 8.75 0.10
N PHE A 314 6.19 8.46 0.80
CA PHE A 314 5.46 7.22 0.58
C PHE A 314 4.77 7.26 -0.80
N SER A 315 4.90 6.17 -1.54
CA SER A 315 4.23 5.98 -2.83
C SER A 315 3.83 4.52 -3.00
N SER A 316 2.69 4.31 -3.65
CA SER A 316 2.21 2.98 -4.06
C SER A 316 1.39 3.11 -5.33
N ALA A 317 1.63 2.24 -6.30
CA ALA A 317 0.87 2.20 -7.54
C ALA A 317 0.57 0.76 -7.96
N VAL A 318 -0.62 0.55 -8.51
CA VAL A 318 -1.07 -0.70 -9.15
C VAL A 318 -1.65 -0.35 -10.51
N ASP A 319 -1.10 -0.97 -11.55
CA ASP A 319 -1.58 -0.87 -12.91
C ASP A 319 -1.89 -2.26 -13.45
N ILE A 320 -3.13 -2.49 -13.84
CA ILE A 320 -3.55 -3.68 -14.57
C ILE A 320 -4.09 -3.24 -15.91
N LYS A 321 -3.62 -3.89 -16.99
CA LYS A 321 -4.08 -3.67 -18.36
C LYS A 321 -4.48 -5.00 -18.96
N GLY A 322 -5.58 -5.05 -19.68
CA GLY A 322 -6.18 -6.26 -20.25
C GLY A 322 -7.51 -6.62 -19.61
N ALA A 323 -8.35 -7.33 -20.36
CA ALA A 323 -9.66 -7.77 -19.91
C ALA A 323 -9.58 -8.89 -18.87
N GLY A 324 -10.65 -9.05 -18.09
CA GLY A 324 -10.78 -10.16 -17.13
C GLY A 324 -9.98 -9.98 -15.84
N TRP A 325 -9.50 -8.77 -15.54
CA TRP A 325 -8.77 -8.46 -14.30
C TRP A 325 -9.61 -8.65 -13.04
N THR A 326 -10.94 -8.69 -13.18
CA THR A 326 -11.90 -9.00 -12.11
C THR A 326 -12.14 -10.50 -11.92
N ASN A 327 -11.72 -11.35 -12.87
CA ASN A 327 -11.96 -12.78 -12.80
C ASN A 327 -10.89 -13.44 -11.92
N THR A 328 -11.23 -13.64 -10.64
CA THR A 328 -10.35 -14.26 -9.65
C THR A 328 -10.25 -15.78 -9.80
N GLU A 329 -11.16 -16.42 -10.54
CA GLU A 329 -11.18 -17.88 -10.71
C GLU A 329 -10.20 -18.35 -11.80
N ASP A 330 -9.93 -17.49 -12.81
CA ASP A 330 -9.03 -17.82 -13.92
C ASP A 330 -8.04 -16.70 -14.26
N PHE A 331 -7.33 -16.22 -13.24
CA PHE A 331 -6.24 -15.24 -13.37
C PHE A 331 -5.19 -15.67 -14.42
N ASN A 332 -4.89 -16.96 -14.48
CA ASN A 332 -3.94 -17.51 -15.45
C ASN A 332 -4.45 -17.40 -16.89
N ALA A 333 -5.74 -17.65 -17.17
CA ALA A 333 -6.29 -17.40 -18.50
C ALA A 333 -6.33 -15.91 -18.85
N ALA A 334 -6.61 -15.02 -17.88
CA ALA A 334 -6.58 -13.57 -18.12
C ALA A 334 -5.18 -13.11 -18.55
N LEU A 335 -4.12 -13.58 -17.88
CA LEU A 335 -2.73 -13.31 -18.28
C LEU A 335 -2.40 -13.85 -19.67
N ARG A 336 -2.79 -15.10 -19.97
CA ARG A 336 -2.62 -15.69 -21.31
C ARG A 336 -3.40 -14.93 -22.39
N SER A 337 -4.48 -14.25 -22.02
CA SER A 337 -5.28 -13.41 -22.91
C SER A 337 -4.69 -11.99 -23.10
N GLY A 338 -3.52 -11.71 -22.51
CA GLY A 338 -2.78 -10.47 -22.69
C GLY A 338 -2.87 -9.51 -21.51
N MET A 339 -3.41 -9.94 -20.36
CA MET A 339 -3.37 -9.13 -19.15
C MET A 339 -1.92 -8.93 -18.68
N VAL A 340 -1.63 -7.71 -18.21
CA VAL A 340 -0.37 -7.30 -17.62
C VAL A 340 -0.68 -6.60 -16.30
N MET A 341 0.03 -6.98 -15.24
CA MET A 341 -0.04 -6.37 -13.93
C MET A 341 1.31 -5.77 -13.58
N ALA A 342 1.31 -4.56 -13.03
CA ALA A 342 2.48 -3.92 -12.43
C ALA A 342 2.08 -3.35 -11.06
N VAL A 343 2.91 -3.60 -10.06
CA VAL A 343 2.77 -3.11 -8.70
C VAL A 343 4.08 -2.45 -8.33
N SER A 344 4.03 -1.27 -7.74
CA SER A 344 5.21 -0.61 -7.18
C SER A 344 4.90 0.05 -5.86
N ALA A 345 5.89 0.09 -4.98
CA ALA A 345 5.81 0.83 -3.74
C ALA A 345 7.18 1.42 -3.39
N GLY A 346 7.16 2.58 -2.75
CA GLY A 346 8.36 3.29 -2.37
C GLY A 346 8.17 4.04 -1.06
N VAL A 347 9.25 4.14 -0.30
CA VAL A 347 9.33 4.98 0.88
C VAL A 347 10.70 5.64 0.90
N GLY A 348 10.73 6.94 1.19
CA GLY A 348 11.95 7.69 1.41
C GLY A 348 12.51 7.50 2.81
N GLY A 349 13.16 8.55 3.32
CA GLY A 349 13.78 8.55 4.64
C GLY A 349 12.79 8.13 5.73
N THR A 350 13.13 7.07 6.45
CA THR A 350 12.34 6.53 7.56
C THR A 350 13.21 6.53 8.82
N SER A 351 12.65 6.97 9.94
CA SER A 351 13.31 6.92 11.24
C SER A 351 12.36 6.47 12.34
N ILE A 352 12.89 5.75 13.32
CA ILE A 352 12.19 5.32 14.53
C ILE A 352 13.13 5.58 15.71
N ASP A 353 12.62 6.16 16.78
CA ASP A 353 13.32 6.37 18.05
C ASP A 353 12.33 6.06 19.18
N PHE A 354 12.60 4.98 19.90
CA PHE A 354 11.82 4.55 21.04
C PHE A 354 12.71 4.54 22.28
N ALA A 355 12.14 4.94 23.41
CA ALA A 355 12.72 4.76 24.73
C ALA A 355 11.60 4.40 25.73
N GLY A 356 11.82 3.43 26.62
CA GLY A 356 10.85 3.08 27.66
C GLY A 356 11.40 2.10 28.69
N GLY A 357 10.69 1.95 29.81
CA GLY A 357 11.10 1.10 30.93
C GLY A 357 11.59 1.90 32.15
N PRO A 358 12.23 1.24 33.13
CA PRO A 358 12.65 1.86 34.39
C PRO A 358 13.56 3.07 34.20
N ALA A 359 13.40 4.10 35.03
CA ALA A 359 14.17 5.35 34.94
C ALA A 359 15.69 5.16 35.13
N ASP A 360 16.09 4.11 35.85
CA ASP A 360 17.47 3.71 36.09
C ASP A 360 18.07 2.84 34.98
N GLY A 361 17.28 2.50 33.95
CA GLY A 361 17.72 1.70 32.81
C GLY A 361 16.67 1.58 31.71
N PRO A 362 16.45 2.62 30.89
CA PRO A 362 15.48 2.53 29.79
C PRO A 362 16.01 1.66 28.65
N VAL A 363 15.12 0.87 28.05
CA VAL A 363 15.33 0.25 26.74
C VAL A 363 15.18 1.33 25.67
N LYS A 364 16.15 1.41 24.76
CA LYS A 364 16.12 2.32 23.61
C LYS A 364 16.26 1.53 22.32
N LEU A 365 15.46 1.90 21.32
CA LEU A 365 15.52 1.35 19.96
C LEU A 365 15.56 2.53 19.00
N LYS A 366 16.62 2.61 18.18
CA LYS A 366 16.70 3.55 17.06
C LYS A 366 16.80 2.77 15.76
N GLY A 367 16.06 3.20 14.75
CA GLY A 367 16.11 2.66 13.41
C GLY A 367 16.14 3.78 12.40
N SER A 368 16.93 3.65 11.35
CA SER A 368 16.87 4.55 10.20
C SER A 368 17.05 3.81 8.89
N LEU A 369 16.38 4.30 7.86
CA LEU A 369 16.46 3.81 6.49
C LEU A 369 16.45 5.04 5.57
N ALA A 370 17.39 5.15 4.62
CA ALA A 370 17.40 6.28 3.69
C ALA A 370 16.30 6.18 2.62
N GLY A 371 15.94 4.96 2.23
CA GLY A 371 14.80 4.69 1.37
C GLY A 371 14.70 3.23 0.98
N MET A 372 13.50 2.83 0.58
CA MET A 372 13.20 1.52 0.03
C MET A 372 12.27 1.65 -1.18
N GLN A 373 12.52 0.83 -2.19
CA GLN A 373 11.70 0.73 -3.39
C GLN A 373 11.47 -0.75 -3.69
N THR A 374 10.27 -1.07 -4.15
CA THR A 374 9.92 -2.40 -4.63
C THR A 374 9.02 -2.27 -5.85
N SER A 375 9.21 -3.15 -6.81
CA SER A 375 8.33 -3.29 -7.97
C SER A 375 8.19 -4.75 -8.35
N PHE A 376 6.98 -5.14 -8.73
CA PHE A 376 6.64 -6.43 -9.26
C PHE A 376 5.85 -6.23 -10.55
N ALA A 377 6.19 -6.93 -11.62
CA ALA A 377 5.35 -6.96 -12.81
C ALA A 377 5.22 -8.37 -13.37
N LEU A 378 4.03 -8.65 -13.91
CA LEU A 378 3.61 -9.96 -14.37
C LEU A 378 2.84 -9.83 -15.66
N SER A 379 3.19 -10.66 -16.63
CA SER A 379 2.48 -10.83 -17.90
C SER A 379 2.51 -12.30 -18.30
N SER A 380 1.84 -12.66 -19.40
CA SER A 380 2.01 -14.00 -19.99
C SER A 380 3.44 -14.29 -20.48
N ALA A 381 4.28 -13.27 -20.67
CA ALA A 381 5.63 -13.44 -21.21
C ALA A 381 6.71 -13.40 -20.13
N GLU A 382 6.56 -12.55 -19.11
CA GLU A 382 7.63 -12.17 -18.19
C GLU A 382 7.12 -11.97 -16.75
N ILE A 383 7.94 -12.40 -15.80
CA ILE A 383 7.87 -12.07 -14.38
C ILE A 383 9.07 -11.18 -14.06
N SER A 384 8.84 -10.04 -13.41
CA SER A 384 9.90 -9.18 -12.90
C SER A 384 9.64 -8.79 -11.45
N SER A 385 10.71 -8.74 -10.67
CA SER A 385 10.74 -8.28 -9.29
C SER A 385 12.00 -7.47 -9.05
N ASP A 386 11.89 -6.27 -8.50
CA ASP A 386 13.01 -5.46 -8.03
C ASP A 386 12.70 -5.02 -6.60
N PHE A 387 13.70 -5.08 -5.73
CA PHE A 387 13.66 -4.61 -4.37
C PHE A 387 14.99 -3.95 -4.06
N ARG A 388 14.96 -2.75 -3.47
CA ARG A 388 16.16 -2.02 -3.03
C ARG A 388 15.88 -1.31 -1.73
N ALA A 389 16.79 -1.45 -0.77
CA ALA A 389 16.81 -0.70 0.48
C ALA A 389 18.21 -0.13 0.71
N LYS A 390 18.30 1.12 1.17
CA LYS A 390 19.58 1.84 1.34
C LYS A 390 19.76 2.37 2.75
N ALA A 391 20.99 2.25 3.25
CA ALA A 391 21.45 2.78 4.53
C ALA A 391 20.49 2.43 5.68
N LEU A 392 20.38 1.15 5.96
CA LEU A 392 19.67 0.64 7.13
C LEU A 392 20.61 0.66 8.34
N THR A 393 20.18 1.33 9.41
CA THR A 393 20.85 1.31 10.71
C THR A 393 19.84 0.91 11.77
N VAL A 394 20.22 0.00 12.66
CA VAL A 394 19.44 -0.39 13.83
C VAL A 394 20.33 -0.36 15.06
N THR A 395 19.93 0.41 16.06
CA THR A 395 20.62 0.53 17.35
C THR A 395 19.67 0.13 18.48
N ILE A 396 20.12 -0.78 19.35
CA ILE A 396 19.38 -1.23 20.54
C ILE A 396 20.26 -0.98 21.76
N ALA A 397 19.71 -0.36 22.79
CA ALA A 397 20.33 -0.27 24.10
C ALA A 397 19.35 -0.76 25.16
N SER A 398 19.79 -1.62 26.08
CA SER A 398 18.97 -2.14 27.16
C SER A 398 19.87 -2.51 28.35
N PRO A 399 19.43 -2.35 29.61
CA PRO A 399 20.19 -2.79 30.78
C PRO A 399 20.49 -4.28 30.80
N ASP A 400 19.64 -5.10 30.16
CA ASP A 400 19.81 -6.55 30.06
C ASP A 400 20.88 -6.95 29.03
N ILE A 401 21.30 -6.00 28.19
CA ILE A 401 22.38 -6.23 27.23
C ILE A 401 23.71 -6.04 27.98
N PRO A 402 24.64 -7.02 27.94
CA PRO A 402 25.93 -6.93 28.63
C PRO A 402 26.88 -5.82 28.13
N VAL A 403 26.44 -5.04 27.14
CA VAL A 403 27.14 -3.90 26.54
C VAL A 403 26.21 -2.69 26.45
N PRO A 404 26.74 -1.45 26.44
CA PRO A 404 25.91 -0.24 26.47
C PRO A 404 24.94 -0.10 25.30
N GLU A 405 25.35 -0.50 24.09
CA GLU A 405 24.52 -0.47 22.89
C GLU A 405 24.99 -1.52 21.86
N LEU A 406 24.05 -2.01 21.06
CA LEU A 406 24.27 -2.84 19.88
C LEU A 406 23.83 -2.05 18.66
N SER A 407 24.74 -1.80 17.71
CA SER A 407 24.40 -1.16 16.44
C SER A 407 24.80 -2.06 15.27
N ALA A 408 23.85 -2.29 14.37
CA ALA A 408 24.08 -2.96 13.09
C ALA A 408 23.78 -1.97 11.95
N ASP A 409 24.63 -1.98 10.93
CA ASP A 409 24.49 -1.13 9.75
C ASP A 409 24.52 -2.00 8.48
N LEU A 410 23.76 -1.59 7.48
CA LEU A 410 23.76 -2.18 6.14
C LEU A 410 23.67 -1.07 5.10
N GLY A 411 24.67 -0.98 4.23
CA GLY A 411 24.76 0.06 3.20
C GLY A 411 23.70 -0.08 2.12
N GLU A 412 23.53 -1.28 1.55
CA GLU A 412 22.51 -1.57 0.54
C GLU A 412 22.07 -3.03 0.62
N LEU A 413 20.76 -3.25 0.48
CA LEU A 413 20.17 -4.55 0.18
C LEU A 413 19.42 -4.43 -1.14
N ALA A 414 19.75 -5.27 -2.12
CA ALA A 414 19.04 -5.28 -3.39
C ALA A 414 18.77 -6.70 -3.88
N PHE A 415 17.62 -6.87 -4.51
CA PHE A 415 17.21 -8.07 -5.21
C PHE A 415 16.60 -7.67 -6.56
N GLY A 416 16.95 -8.37 -7.61
CA GLY A 416 16.43 -8.16 -8.96
C GLY A 416 16.25 -9.50 -9.65
N LEU A 417 15.06 -9.78 -10.15
CA LEU A 417 14.72 -10.96 -10.91
C LEU A 417 13.93 -10.54 -12.14
N VAL A 418 14.35 -11.02 -13.31
CA VAL A 418 13.57 -10.95 -14.54
C VAL A 418 13.67 -12.31 -15.19
N MET A 419 12.54 -12.93 -15.52
CA MET A 419 12.53 -14.24 -16.15
C MET A 419 11.28 -14.46 -17.00
N PRO A 420 11.34 -15.34 -18.03
CA PRO A 420 10.15 -15.71 -18.78
C PRO A 420 9.12 -16.41 -17.89
N ALA A 421 7.84 -16.12 -18.10
CA ALA A 421 6.71 -16.69 -17.34
C ALA A 421 6.16 -17.98 -17.96
N ALA A 422 6.15 -18.06 -19.29
CA ALA A 422 5.56 -19.14 -20.08
C ALA A 422 6.61 -19.87 -20.93
N PRO A 423 6.33 -21.13 -21.36
CA PRO A 423 7.28 -21.91 -22.16
C PRO A 423 7.73 -21.15 -23.41
N THR A 424 9.04 -21.18 -23.66
CA THR A 424 9.66 -20.42 -24.75
C THR A 424 10.22 -21.35 -25.80
N SER A 425 9.93 -21.13 -27.08
CA SER A 425 10.51 -21.92 -28.18
C SER A 425 11.93 -21.50 -28.58
N LYS A 426 12.38 -20.32 -28.12
CA LYS A 426 13.71 -19.76 -28.32
C LYS A 426 14.26 -19.27 -26.97
N PRO A 427 15.59 -19.20 -26.79
CA PRO A 427 16.18 -18.63 -25.59
C PRO A 427 15.64 -17.23 -25.31
N ALA A 428 15.09 -17.02 -24.11
CA ALA A 428 14.56 -15.75 -23.63
C ALA A 428 15.46 -15.17 -22.53
N PRO A 429 15.58 -13.84 -22.41
CA PRO A 429 16.45 -13.23 -21.43
C PRO A 429 16.01 -13.54 -19.99
N PHE A 430 16.98 -13.68 -19.10
CA PHE A 430 16.74 -13.64 -17.66
C PHE A 430 17.82 -12.80 -16.97
N THR A 431 17.50 -12.27 -15.80
CA THR A 431 18.42 -11.56 -14.91
C THR A 431 18.17 -12.00 -13.48
N PHE A 432 19.23 -12.21 -12.72
CA PHE A 432 19.20 -12.46 -11.29
C PHE A 432 20.32 -11.67 -10.61
N VAL A 433 19.94 -10.77 -9.72
CA VAL A 433 20.82 -9.90 -8.96
C VAL A 433 20.46 -9.98 -7.49
N THR A 434 21.45 -10.25 -6.65
CA THR A 434 21.34 -10.12 -5.19
C THR A 434 22.54 -9.34 -4.68
N LYS A 435 22.30 -8.31 -3.88
CA LYS A 435 23.35 -7.46 -3.29
C LYS A 435 23.07 -7.28 -1.81
N MET A 436 24.09 -7.50 -1.00
CA MET A 436 24.19 -7.09 0.39
C MET A 436 25.51 -6.37 0.50
N ILE A 437 25.49 -5.05 0.68
CA ILE A 437 26.68 -4.21 0.64
C ILE A 437 26.89 -3.58 2.01
N ASP A 438 28.13 -3.67 2.50
CA ASP A 438 28.59 -3.07 3.74
C ASP A 438 27.77 -3.48 4.99
N LEU A 439 27.50 -4.77 5.15
CA LEU A 439 26.94 -5.31 6.40
C LEU A 439 27.98 -5.18 7.51
N LYS A 440 27.69 -4.34 8.50
CA LYS A 440 28.50 -4.15 9.69
C LYS A 440 27.75 -4.68 10.92
N LEU A 441 28.36 -5.66 11.58
CA LEU A 441 27.85 -6.24 12.80
C LEU A 441 28.41 -5.52 14.04
N PRO A 442 27.64 -5.44 15.14
CA PRO A 442 28.13 -4.86 16.40
C PRO A 442 29.27 -5.67 17.00
N GLU A 443 30.25 -4.99 17.60
CA GLU A 443 31.42 -5.60 18.23
C GLU A 443 31.07 -6.61 19.33
N ALA A 444 29.94 -6.44 20.01
CA ALA A 444 29.50 -7.42 21.00
C ALA A 444 29.10 -8.76 20.38
N LEU A 445 28.53 -8.79 19.17
CA LEU A 445 28.30 -10.03 18.43
C LEU A 445 29.63 -10.62 17.96
N TRP A 446 30.58 -9.79 17.53
CA TRP A 446 31.94 -10.25 17.23
C TRP A 446 32.61 -10.87 18.44
N ALA A 447 32.50 -10.26 19.63
CA ALA A 447 33.10 -10.78 20.85
C ALA A 447 32.58 -12.17 21.27
N MET A 448 31.41 -12.61 20.76
CA MET A 448 30.89 -13.96 20.98
C MET A 448 31.59 -15.01 20.12
N VAL A 449 32.05 -14.63 18.92
CA VAL A 449 32.62 -15.55 17.92
C VAL A 449 34.15 -15.40 17.75
N ASP A 450 34.68 -14.21 18.02
CA ASP A 450 36.11 -13.88 18.05
C ASP A 450 36.43 -12.93 19.23
N PRO A 451 36.48 -13.46 20.48
CA PRO A 451 36.79 -12.65 21.67
C PRO A 451 38.18 -12.03 21.64
N THR A 452 39.08 -12.57 20.82
CA THR A 452 40.48 -12.15 20.70
C THR A 452 40.72 -11.14 19.57
N ALA A 453 39.68 -10.82 18.78
CA ALA A 453 39.75 -9.93 17.61
C ALA A 453 40.89 -10.31 16.64
N ILE A 454 41.05 -11.62 16.39
CA ILE A 454 42.04 -12.15 15.43
C ILE A 454 41.57 -11.89 13.99
N LEU A 455 40.27 -12.02 13.73
CA LEU A 455 39.62 -11.82 12.46
C LEU A 455 39.42 -10.32 12.19
N PRO A 456 39.57 -9.85 10.95
CA PRO A 456 39.19 -8.49 10.58
C PRO A 456 37.65 -8.34 10.63
N HIS A 457 37.16 -7.30 11.29
CA HIS A 457 35.73 -6.99 11.39
C HIS A 457 35.28 -5.98 10.32
N ASP A 458 35.88 -6.01 9.13
CA ASP A 458 35.49 -5.13 8.02
C ASP A 458 34.07 -5.43 7.53
N PRO A 459 33.32 -4.42 7.04
CA PRO A 459 31.96 -4.63 6.55
C PRO A 459 31.89 -5.70 5.45
N ALA A 460 30.96 -6.64 5.62
CA ALA A 460 30.79 -7.74 4.69
C ALA A 460 29.99 -7.29 3.46
N THR A 461 30.40 -7.72 2.27
CA THR A 461 29.69 -7.48 1.01
C THR A 461 29.54 -8.77 0.24
N VAL A 462 28.33 -9.06 -0.22
CA VAL A 462 28.00 -10.16 -1.13
C VAL A 462 27.23 -9.60 -2.32
N ILE A 463 27.75 -9.80 -3.52
CA ILE A 463 27.09 -9.46 -4.78
C ILE A 463 27.08 -10.70 -5.65
N VAL A 464 25.91 -11.03 -6.15
CA VAL A 464 25.71 -11.99 -7.23
C VAL A 464 24.94 -11.26 -8.31
N ASP A 465 25.61 -10.90 -9.40
CA ASP A 465 25.02 -10.30 -10.59
C ASP A 465 25.17 -11.30 -11.74
N THR A 466 24.02 -11.77 -12.24
CA THR A 466 23.95 -12.73 -13.32
C THR A 466 22.86 -12.34 -14.30
N ASN A 467 23.10 -12.56 -15.58
CA ASN A 467 22.08 -12.43 -16.62
C ASN A 467 22.39 -13.41 -17.74
N GLY A 468 21.44 -13.68 -18.61
CA GLY A 468 21.66 -14.62 -19.67
C GLY A 468 20.39 -14.93 -20.44
N THR A 469 20.35 -16.12 -21.01
CA THR A 469 19.17 -16.61 -21.72
C THR A 469 18.82 -18.02 -21.28
N ALA A 470 17.54 -18.29 -21.09
CA ALA A 470 17.02 -19.60 -20.77
C ALA A 470 15.86 -19.96 -21.70
N THR A 471 15.71 -21.25 -21.97
CA THR A 471 14.56 -21.84 -22.64
C THR A 471 13.70 -22.49 -21.58
N LEU A 472 12.55 -21.89 -21.28
CA LEU A 472 11.59 -22.42 -20.33
C LEU A 472 10.76 -23.54 -20.99
N THR A 473 10.65 -24.69 -20.34
CA THR A 473 9.92 -25.87 -20.85
C THR A 473 8.60 -26.11 -20.13
N LYS A 474 8.46 -25.61 -18.90
CA LYS A 474 7.24 -25.67 -18.09
C LYS A 474 6.60 -24.29 -17.96
N ASP A 475 5.29 -24.27 -17.75
CA ASP A 475 4.56 -23.03 -17.50
C ASP A 475 4.62 -22.74 -15.99
N LEU A 476 5.41 -21.74 -15.59
CA LEU A 476 5.60 -21.42 -14.16
C LEU A 476 4.31 -20.97 -13.48
N MET A 477 3.35 -20.47 -14.26
CA MET A 477 2.07 -19.96 -13.75
C MET A 477 1.06 -21.08 -13.52
N ALA A 478 1.06 -22.08 -14.41
CA ALA A 478 0.26 -23.29 -14.24
C ALA A 478 0.80 -24.19 -13.13
N ASP A 479 2.13 -24.24 -13.00
CA ASP A 479 2.84 -25.18 -12.14
C ASP A 479 3.23 -24.58 -10.77
N ALA A 480 2.74 -23.38 -10.43
CA ALA A 480 3.12 -22.64 -9.22
C ALA A 480 3.01 -23.48 -7.92
N GLN A 481 1.91 -24.21 -7.74
CA GLN A 481 1.74 -25.12 -6.60
C GLN A 481 2.74 -26.29 -6.61
N SER A 482 3.17 -26.78 -7.78
CA SER A 482 4.16 -27.85 -7.87
C SER A 482 5.57 -27.36 -7.54
N LEU A 483 5.90 -26.11 -7.92
CA LEU A 483 7.15 -25.44 -7.59
C LEU A 483 7.23 -25.17 -6.08
N GLU A 484 6.13 -24.72 -5.47
CA GLU A 484 6.00 -24.53 -4.03
C GLU A 484 6.17 -25.82 -3.24
N ASN A 485 5.68 -26.94 -3.78
CA ASN A 485 5.81 -28.27 -3.18
C ASN A 485 7.18 -28.95 -3.47
N GLY A 486 8.15 -28.20 -3.99
CA GLY A 486 9.53 -28.68 -4.16
C GLY A 486 9.74 -29.60 -5.36
N ALA A 487 9.08 -29.34 -6.49
CA ALA A 487 9.33 -30.05 -7.75
C ALA A 487 10.83 -30.21 -8.04
N THR A 488 11.26 -31.44 -8.27
CA THR A 488 12.69 -31.80 -8.44
C THR A 488 13.23 -31.53 -9.84
N ASP A 489 12.34 -31.31 -10.81
CA ASP A 489 12.71 -31.09 -12.20
C ASP A 489 12.78 -29.59 -12.50
N ALA A 490 13.93 -29.13 -12.99
CA ALA A 490 14.11 -27.74 -13.41
C ALA A 490 13.04 -27.32 -14.45
N PRO A 491 12.45 -26.11 -14.34
CA PRO A 491 11.36 -25.68 -15.22
C PRO A 491 11.83 -25.28 -16.63
N GLY A 492 13.12 -25.36 -16.91
CA GLY A 492 13.73 -25.01 -18.19
C GLY A 492 15.22 -25.33 -18.24
N VAL A 493 15.86 -24.94 -19.34
CA VAL A 493 17.29 -25.12 -19.58
C VAL A 493 17.94 -23.75 -19.77
N VAL A 494 19.02 -23.48 -19.06
CA VAL A 494 19.84 -22.28 -19.26
C VAL A 494 20.66 -22.46 -20.54
N ASN A 495 20.61 -21.52 -21.48
CA ASN A 495 21.40 -21.56 -22.72
C ASN A 495 22.64 -20.68 -22.64
N SER A 496 22.58 -19.58 -21.89
CA SER A 496 23.74 -18.73 -21.63
C SER A 496 23.64 -18.12 -20.24
N LEU A 497 24.80 -17.94 -19.61
CA LEU A 497 24.97 -17.30 -18.32
C LEU A 497 26.17 -16.36 -18.40
N LYS A 498 25.91 -15.07 -18.32
CA LYS A 498 26.91 -14.03 -18.07
C LYS A 498 26.93 -13.74 -16.59
N ILE A 499 28.14 -13.57 -16.07
CA ILE A 499 28.43 -13.24 -14.69
C ILE A 499 29.23 -11.93 -14.75
N PRO A 500 28.56 -10.75 -14.83
CA PRO A 500 29.24 -9.48 -14.73
C PRO A 500 30.06 -9.37 -13.45
N GLN A 501 29.50 -9.84 -12.33
CA GLN A 501 30.16 -9.75 -11.03
C GLN A 501 29.61 -10.80 -10.06
N ILE A 502 30.51 -11.60 -9.49
CA ILE A 502 30.34 -12.21 -8.17
C ILE A 502 31.38 -11.57 -7.26
N LEU A 503 30.95 -11.10 -6.10
CA LEU A 503 31.83 -10.54 -5.07
C LEU A 503 31.44 -11.11 -3.71
N ALA A 504 32.41 -11.62 -2.98
CA ALA A 504 32.28 -11.90 -1.55
C ALA A 504 33.46 -11.25 -0.84
N LYS A 505 33.18 -10.29 0.04
CA LYS A 505 34.16 -9.60 0.86
C LYS A 505 33.75 -9.72 2.32
N ALA A 506 34.62 -10.27 3.16
CA ALA A 506 34.44 -10.33 4.60
C ALA A 506 35.75 -10.84 5.24
N LEU A 507 35.97 -10.55 6.52
CA LEU A 507 37.07 -11.13 7.29
C LEU A 507 38.46 -10.84 6.67
N GLY A 508 38.61 -9.66 6.05
CA GLY A 508 39.79 -9.26 5.29
C GLY A 508 40.09 -10.10 4.04
N THR A 509 39.11 -10.89 3.59
CA THR A 509 39.17 -11.68 2.36
C THR A 509 38.26 -11.07 1.31
N GLU A 510 38.72 -11.04 0.07
CA GLU A 510 37.92 -10.63 -1.09
C GLU A 510 38.01 -11.69 -2.17
N ILE A 511 36.87 -12.18 -2.64
CA ILE A 511 36.73 -13.11 -3.77
C ILE A 511 35.87 -12.41 -4.81
N ALA A 512 36.46 -12.12 -5.97
CA ALA A 512 35.80 -11.56 -7.12
C ALA A 512 35.83 -12.56 -8.28
N ALA A 513 34.71 -12.70 -8.99
CA ALA A 513 34.66 -13.49 -10.20
C ALA A 513 33.82 -12.81 -11.29
N SER A 514 34.24 -13.02 -12.54
CA SER A 514 33.51 -12.57 -13.72
C SER A 514 33.69 -13.57 -14.85
N GLY A 515 32.67 -13.77 -15.66
CA GLY A 515 32.75 -14.79 -16.70
C GLY A 515 31.52 -14.85 -17.58
N ALA A 516 31.57 -15.76 -18.54
CA ALA A 516 30.44 -16.07 -19.39
C ALA A 516 30.50 -17.53 -19.84
N PHE A 517 29.33 -18.16 -19.89
CA PHE A 517 29.13 -19.52 -20.34
C PHE A 517 27.96 -19.58 -21.33
N THR A 518 28.09 -20.49 -22.28
CA THR A 518 27.02 -20.99 -23.14
C THR A 518 26.86 -22.48 -22.92
N PHE A 519 25.65 -22.98 -23.08
CA PHE A 519 25.29 -24.36 -22.76
C PHE A 519 24.62 -25.02 -23.96
N ASP A 520 25.18 -26.12 -24.44
CA ASP A 520 24.61 -26.93 -25.52
C ASP A 520 23.78 -28.08 -24.96
N ALA A 521 22.46 -27.95 -25.08
CA ALA A 521 21.50 -28.93 -24.60
C ALA A 521 21.48 -30.23 -25.42
N SER A 522 22.15 -30.29 -26.57
CA SER A 522 22.25 -31.52 -27.39
C SER A 522 23.26 -32.53 -26.84
N ASP A 523 24.18 -32.10 -25.98
CA ASP A 523 25.21 -32.93 -25.37
C ASP A 523 25.13 -32.83 -23.84
N THR A 524 24.32 -33.70 -23.24
CA THR A 524 24.17 -33.84 -21.78
C THR A 524 24.98 -35.01 -21.21
N VAL A 525 25.72 -35.74 -22.05
CA VAL A 525 26.46 -36.94 -21.65
C VAL A 525 27.87 -36.59 -21.22
N THR A 526 28.52 -35.63 -21.89
CA THR A 526 29.93 -35.27 -21.65
C THR A 526 30.18 -34.83 -20.20
N PHE A 527 29.24 -34.11 -19.57
CA PHE A 527 29.32 -33.65 -18.18
C PHE A 527 28.18 -34.19 -17.30
N SER A 528 27.92 -35.50 -17.38
CA SER A 528 27.09 -36.24 -16.42
C SER A 528 25.69 -35.65 -16.17
N GLY A 529 24.96 -35.32 -17.23
CA GLY A 529 23.58 -34.83 -17.17
C GLY A 529 23.43 -33.32 -17.32
N MET A 530 24.53 -32.54 -17.26
CA MET A 530 24.49 -31.11 -17.55
C MET A 530 24.70 -30.83 -19.05
N PRO A 531 23.96 -29.88 -19.65
CA PRO A 531 24.26 -29.36 -20.98
C PRO A 531 25.73 -28.95 -21.11
N LEU A 532 26.37 -29.31 -22.21
CA LEU A 532 27.79 -29.07 -22.45
C LEU A 532 28.12 -27.57 -22.32
N PRO A 533 28.88 -27.17 -21.28
CA PRO A 533 29.27 -25.78 -21.11
C PRO A 533 30.40 -25.42 -22.07
N THR A 534 30.44 -24.18 -22.53
CA THR A 534 31.57 -23.57 -23.22
C THR A 534 31.70 -22.14 -22.74
N GLY A 535 32.91 -21.73 -22.38
CA GLY A 535 33.15 -20.41 -21.83
C GLY A 535 34.16 -20.43 -20.70
N LYS A 536 34.28 -19.30 -20.02
CA LYS A 536 35.34 -19.06 -19.06
C LYS A 536 34.86 -18.19 -17.91
N ILE A 537 35.35 -18.49 -16.72
CA ILE A 537 35.26 -17.63 -15.54
C ILE A 537 36.67 -17.32 -15.03
N ASP A 538 36.91 -16.05 -14.76
CA ASP A 538 38.09 -15.56 -14.07
C ASP A 538 37.73 -15.29 -12.63
N ILE A 539 38.52 -15.85 -11.71
CA ILE A 539 38.37 -15.73 -10.28
C ILE A 539 39.65 -15.09 -9.74
N LYS A 540 39.50 -14.06 -8.93
CA LYS A 540 40.56 -13.44 -8.14
C LYS A 540 40.17 -13.47 -6.67
N ALA A 541 41.02 -14.03 -5.84
CA ALA A 541 40.84 -14.04 -4.40
C ALA A 541 42.08 -13.43 -3.72
N THR A 542 41.86 -12.60 -2.70
CA THR A 542 42.92 -11.99 -1.88
C THR A 542 42.64 -12.21 -0.41
N GLY A 543 43.67 -12.38 0.41
CA GLY A 543 43.53 -12.55 1.86
C GLY A 543 43.11 -13.95 2.34
N VAL A 544 42.88 -14.90 1.41
CA VAL A 544 42.41 -16.26 1.73
C VAL A 544 43.41 -17.03 2.59
N ASN A 545 44.72 -16.96 2.30
CA ASN A 545 45.69 -17.69 3.10
C ASN A 545 45.81 -17.06 4.49
N ALA A 546 45.82 -15.74 4.59
CA ALA A 546 45.82 -15.04 5.87
C ALA A 546 44.59 -15.40 6.72
N LEU A 547 43.40 -15.52 6.13
CA LEU A 547 42.20 -15.98 6.82
C LEU A 547 42.34 -17.43 7.31
N ILE A 548 42.83 -18.34 6.47
CA ILE A 548 43.08 -19.74 6.86
C ILE A 548 44.04 -19.81 8.07
N ASP A 549 45.14 -19.07 8.04
CA ASP A 549 46.10 -19.07 9.16
C ASP A 549 45.47 -18.55 10.46
N LYS A 550 44.61 -17.52 10.37
CA LYS A 550 43.83 -17.03 11.50
C LYS A 550 42.89 -18.09 12.05
N LEU A 551 42.11 -18.76 11.20
CA LEU A 551 41.19 -19.81 11.62
C LEU A 551 41.90 -21.01 12.26
N VAL A 552 43.09 -21.38 11.75
CA VAL A 552 43.95 -22.40 12.36
C VAL A 552 44.45 -21.95 13.72
N SER A 553 44.89 -20.69 13.85
CA SER A 553 45.36 -20.14 15.13
C SER A 553 44.26 -20.08 16.20
N MET A 554 43.00 -19.89 15.79
CA MET A 554 41.82 -19.94 16.65
C MET A 554 41.38 -21.38 16.99
N GLY A 555 41.97 -22.40 16.35
CA GLY A 555 41.59 -23.79 16.50
C GLY A 555 40.25 -24.16 15.83
N LEU A 556 39.68 -23.26 15.01
CA LEU A 556 38.42 -23.50 14.29
C LEU A 556 38.62 -24.41 13.08
N VAL A 557 39.84 -24.42 12.51
CA VAL A 557 40.23 -25.30 11.42
C VAL A 557 41.48 -26.08 11.82
N PRO A 558 41.46 -27.42 11.83
CA PRO A 558 42.66 -28.23 12.04
C PRO A 558 43.73 -27.96 10.99
N GLN A 559 45.00 -27.91 11.41
CA GLN A 559 46.13 -27.62 10.52
C GLN A 559 46.21 -28.58 9.32
N ASP A 560 45.93 -29.87 9.53
CA ASP A 560 45.93 -30.87 8.45
C ASP A 560 44.85 -30.57 7.41
N GLN A 561 43.66 -30.12 7.84
CA GLN A 561 42.58 -29.73 6.94
C GLN A 561 42.91 -28.44 6.18
N ALA A 562 43.56 -27.47 6.84
CA ALA A 562 44.03 -26.25 6.18
C ALA A 562 45.09 -26.54 5.11
N MET A 563 46.06 -27.42 5.41
CA MET A 563 47.07 -27.85 4.44
C MET A 563 46.46 -28.63 3.27
N GLN A 564 45.48 -29.50 3.54
CA GLN A 564 44.71 -30.19 2.49
C GLN A 564 43.95 -29.19 1.61
N GLY A 565 43.30 -28.19 2.20
CA GLY A 565 42.59 -27.13 1.48
C GLY A 565 43.52 -26.31 0.59
N ARG A 566 44.68 -25.90 1.10
CA ARG A 566 45.71 -25.19 0.30
C ARG A 566 46.24 -26.04 -0.84
N MET A 567 46.49 -27.33 -0.60
CA MET A 567 46.91 -28.25 -1.64
C MET A 567 45.84 -28.40 -2.73
N MET A 568 44.57 -28.55 -2.35
CA MET A 568 43.44 -28.58 -3.29
C MET A 568 43.35 -27.27 -4.09
N LEU A 569 43.46 -26.10 -3.45
CA LEU A 569 43.44 -24.81 -4.14
C LEU A 569 44.58 -24.69 -5.15
N SER A 570 45.78 -25.18 -4.82
CA SER A 570 46.93 -25.16 -5.73
C SER A 570 46.73 -26.00 -7.00
N MET A 571 45.81 -26.97 -6.99
CA MET A 571 45.47 -27.76 -8.18
C MET A 571 44.65 -26.97 -9.20
N PHE A 572 43.91 -25.94 -8.76
CA PHE A 572 42.97 -25.20 -9.59
C PHE A 572 43.31 -23.70 -9.70
N ALA A 573 44.29 -23.19 -8.94
CA ALA A 573 44.58 -21.78 -8.86
C ALA A 573 46.09 -21.49 -8.84
N ASN A 574 46.46 -20.39 -9.48
CA ASN A 574 47.79 -19.80 -9.42
C ASN A 574 47.89 -18.93 -8.17
N SER A 575 48.90 -19.18 -7.33
CA SER A 575 49.18 -18.37 -6.14
C SER A 575 50.34 -17.41 -6.40
N SER A 576 50.18 -16.14 -6.03
CA SER A 576 51.28 -15.19 -5.97
C SER A 576 52.07 -15.39 -4.68
N ALA A 577 53.39 -15.50 -4.79
CA ALA A 577 54.28 -15.67 -3.64
C ALA A 577 54.42 -14.42 -2.74
N THR A 578 53.88 -13.26 -3.14
CA THR A 578 54.18 -11.97 -2.50
C THR A 578 52.99 -11.20 -1.95
N ASN A 579 51.77 -11.40 -2.45
CA ASN A 579 50.63 -10.52 -2.18
C ASN A 579 49.37 -11.22 -1.60
N ASP A 580 49.49 -12.45 -1.08
CA ASP A 580 48.34 -13.30 -0.68
C ASP A 580 47.19 -13.23 -1.71
N GLU A 581 47.56 -13.39 -2.97
CA GLU A 581 46.67 -13.30 -4.12
C GLU A 581 46.62 -14.67 -4.80
N ILE A 582 45.41 -15.16 -5.01
CA ILE A 582 45.08 -16.41 -5.69
C ILE A 582 44.26 -16.04 -6.92
N THR A 583 44.68 -16.50 -8.09
CA THR A 583 43.93 -16.30 -9.34
C THR A 583 43.63 -17.66 -9.95
N SER A 584 42.43 -17.81 -10.51
CA SER A 584 42.06 -19.01 -11.23
C SER A 584 41.27 -18.63 -12.48
N THR A 585 41.70 -19.16 -13.62
CA THR A 585 40.91 -19.18 -14.84
C THR A 585 40.34 -20.58 -14.99
N LEU A 586 39.03 -20.73 -14.90
CA LEU A 586 38.35 -21.98 -15.20
C LEU A 586 37.68 -21.86 -16.57
N GLU A 587 38.02 -22.75 -17.49
CA GLU A 587 37.58 -22.69 -18.89
C GLU A 587 37.03 -24.04 -19.35
N PHE A 588 35.86 -24.03 -19.97
CA PHE A 588 35.33 -25.15 -20.73
C PHE A 588 35.48 -24.85 -22.22
N LYS A 589 36.24 -25.69 -22.92
CA LYS A 589 36.40 -25.63 -24.37
C LYS A 589 36.68 -27.01 -24.93
N ASP A 590 36.32 -27.23 -26.19
CA ASP A 590 36.61 -28.47 -26.90
C ASP A 590 36.18 -29.75 -26.14
N LYS A 591 35.06 -29.69 -25.40
CA LYS A 591 34.52 -30.77 -24.54
C LYS A 591 35.37 -31.17 -23.32
N HIS A 592 36.34 -30.35 -22.97
CA HIS A 592 37.23 -30.59 -21.85
C HIS A 592 37.17 -29.43 -20.84
N PHE A 593 37.56 -29.73 -19.62
CA PHE A 593 37.66 -28.75 -18.54
C PHE A 593 39.11 -28.39 -18.30
N PHE A 594 39.40 -27.10 -18.27
CA PHE A 594 40.72 -26.55 -18.02
C PHE A 594 40.70 -25.68 -16.77
N ALA A 595 41.72 -25.82 -15.94
CA ALA A 595 42.07 -24.84 -14.92
C ALA A 595 43.43 -24.25 -15.25
N ASN A 596 43.52 -22.93 -15.39
CA ASN A 596 44.74 -22.19 -15.71
C ASN A 596 45.46 -22.69 -16.97
N GLY A 597 44.69 -23.19 -17.95
CA GLY A 597 45.22 -23.77 -19.19
C GLY A 597 45.67 -25.23 -19.10
N GLN A 598 45.65 -25.84 -17.90
CA GLN A 598 45.86 -27.27 -17.72
C GLN A 598 44.55 -28.03 -17.86
N GLN A 599 44.51 -29.03 -18.73
CA GLN A 599 43.36 -29.92 -18.88
C GLN A 599 43.23 -30.83 -17.66
N LEU A 600 42.05 -30.85 -17.03
CA LEU A 600 41.76 -31.64 -15.83
C LEU A 600 40.72 -32.75 -16.08
N GLN A 601 39.79 -32.53 -17.02
CA GLN A 601 38.80 -33.52 -17.44
C GLN A 601 38.64 -33.48 -18.96
#